data_AF-X0YCD3-F1
#
_entry.id   AF-X0YCD3-F1
#
_cell.length_a   1.000
_cell.length_b   1.000
_cell.length_c   1.000
_cell.angle_alpha   90.00
_cell.angle_beta   90.00
_cell.angle_gamma   90.00
#
_symmetry.space_group_name_H-M   'P 1'
#
loop_
_entity.id
_entity.type
_entity.pdbx_description
1 polymer ?
#
loop_
_entity_poly.entity_id
_entity_poly.type
_entity_poly.pdbx_seq_one_letter_code
_entity_poly.pdbx_strand_id
1 'polypeptide(L)'
;HRKTVIERFPAAPGLTKEPNEYLDIVERLFEYDAYNSLSIEGYRVTPELIHRVRNNDWNPSLYEQDHQQLNALAARGYYEAFQTVKSTLTRILNGESPGQCVTDDLSKWYQQLFAPSARANILSPIDLVGYRNDRVYIRNSRHAPPPKEALLDCMEMFFTCLQEEESPSVRAVLGHYIFVFIHPFMDGNGRIARFILNTMLASGGYPWTVVQVSRRKQYINSLEATHVDDNIESFTDFIIDEMSLGQKHP
;
A
#
# COMPACT_ATOMS: atom_id res chain seq x y z
N HIS A 1 -1.85 5.50 20.67
CA HIS A 1 -2.48 5.77 19.36
C HIS A 1 -3.85 5.13 19.12
N ARG A 2 -4.11 3.86 19.50
CA ARG A 2 -5.41 3.19 19.24
C ARG A 2 -6.64 4.04 19.59
N LYS A 3 -6.71 4.56 20.83
CA LYS A 3 -7.81 5.40 21.31
C LYS A 3 -8.04 6.63 20.42
N THR A 4 -6.97 7.33 20.06
CA THR A 4 -7.00 8.50 19.18
C THR A 4 -7.63 8.19 17.82
N VAL A 5 -7.27 7.06 17.21
CA VAL A 5 -7.86 6.66 15.92
C VAL A 5 -9.35 6.37 16.08
N ILE A 6 -9.75 5.66 17.14
CA ILE A 6 -11.17 5.34 17.42
C ILE A 6 -12.01 6.61 17.64
N GLU A 7 -11.48 7.60 18.35
CA GLU A 7 -12.22 8.84 18.67
C GLU A 7 -12.41 9.76 17.46
N ARG A 8 -11.55 9.64 16.43
CA ARG A 8 -11.55 10.53 15.27
C ARG A 8 -12.14 9.90 14.00
N PHE A 9 -11.86 8.63 13.77
CA PHE A 9 -12.33 7.96 12.55
C PHE A 9 -13.85 7.78 12.59
N PRO A 10 -14.58 7.98 11.47
CA PRO A 10 -16.00 7.66 11.43
C PRO A 10 -16.24 6.19 11.75
N ALA A 11 -17.41 5.86 12.29
CA ALA A 11 -17.76 4.47 12.60
C ALA A 11 -17.72 3.60 11.32
N ALA A 12 -17.27 2.35 11.49
CA ALA A 12 -17.18 1.40 10.39
C ALA A 12 -18.56 1.15 9.78
N PRO A 13 -18.73 1.29 8.44
CA PRO A 13 -20.00 0.97 7.78
C PRO A 13 -20.45 -0.48 7.96
N GLY A 14 -19.49 -1.38 8.20
CA GLY A 14 -19.71 -2.82 8.22
C GLY A 14 -19.50 -3.42 6.82
N LEU A 15 -19.20 -4.72 6.78
CA LEU A 15 -18.95 -5.41 5.51
C LEU A 15 -20.18 -5.33 4.60
N THR A 16 -19.95 -5.08 3.31
CA THR A 16 -20.99 -5.09 2.29
C THR A 16 -21.65 -6.48 2.20
N LYS A 17 -22.94 -6.52 1.89
CA LYS A 17 -23.64 -7.77 1.53
C LYS A 17 -23.34 -8.20 0.09
N GLU A 18 -22.76 -7.31 -0.71
CA GLU A 18 -22.42 -7.51 -2.11
C GLU A 18 -20.90 -7.34 -2.31
N PRO A 19 -20.07 -8.34 -1.94
CA PRO A 19 -18.60 -8.28 -2.11
C PRO A 19 -18.15 -7.94 -3.53
N ASN A 20 -18.88 -8.43 -4.53
CA ASN A 20 -18.56 -8.19 -5.94
C ASN A 20 -18.72 -6.72 -6.34
N GLU A 21 -19.74 -6.02 -5.83
CA GLU A 21 -19.92 -4.59 -6.10
C GLU A 21 -18.77 -3.76 -5.53
N TYR A 22 -18.27 -4.12 -4.34
CA TYR A 22 -17.10 -3.47 -3.75
C TYR A 22 -15.85 -3.72 -4.60
N LEU A 23 -15.61 -4.97 -5.02
CA LEU A 23 -14.49 -5.33 -5.87
C LEU A 23 -14.53 -4.64 -7.25
N ASP A 24 -15.72 -4.42 -7.80
CA ASP A 24 -15.91 -3.68 -9.05
C ASP A 24 -15.59 -2.20 -8.88
N ILE A 25 -15.94 -1.58 -7.75
CA ILE A 25 -15.53 -0.20 -7.42
C ILE A 25 -13.99 -0.12 -7.33
N VAL A 26 -13.38 -1.04 -6.60
CA VAL A 26 -11.91 -1.12 -6.47
C VAL A 26 -11.24 -1.26 -7.84
N GLU A 27 -11.80 -2.10 -8.72
CA GLU A 27 -11.30 -2.31 -10.09
C GLU A 27 -11.45 -1.07 -10.99
N ARG A 28 -12.51 -0.26 -10.80
CA ARG A 28 -12.67 1.02 -11.51
C ARG A 28 -11.66 2.07 -11.04
N LEU A 29 -11.32 2.06 -9.75
CA LEU A 29 -10.35 2.99 -9.16
C LEU A 29 -8.89 2.64 -9.47
N PHE A 30 -8.61 1.44 -10.02
CA PHE A 30 -7.25 0.95 -10.25
C PHE A 30 -6.35 1.97 -10.97
N GLU A 31 -6.81 2.55 -12.08
CA GLU A 31 -5.96 3.44 -12.89
C GLU A 31 -5.57 4.70 -12.12
N TYR A 32 -6.52 5.26 -11.37
CA TYR A 32 -6.30 6.43 -10.52
C TYR A 32 -5.40 6.09 -9.31
N ASP A 33 -5.64 4.94 -8.67
CA ASP A 33 -4.81 4.44 -7.57
C ASP A 33 -3.35 4.21 -8.00
N ALA A 34 -3.16 3.49 -9.11
CA ALA A 34 -1.84 3.20 -9.67
C ALA A 34 -1.10 4.49 -10.05
N TYR A 35 -1.77 5.45 -10.70
CA TYR A 35 -1.17 6.73 -11.07
C TYR A 35 -0.64 7.47 -9.85
N ASN A 36 -1.47 7.64 -8.82
CA ASN A 36 -1.10 8.37 -7.63
C ASN A 36 -0.02 7.63 -6.83
N SER A 37 -0.21 6.33 -6.60
CA SER A 37 0.69 5.50 -5.81
C SER A 37 2.09 5.43 -6.42
N LEU A 38 2.22 5.24 -7.74
CA LEU A 38 3.52 5.22 -8.43
C LEU A 38 4.16 6.61 -8.47
N SER A 39 3.38 7.66 -8.73
CA SER A 39 3.91 9.03 -8.81
C SER A 39 4.40 9.55 -7.46
N ILE A 40 3.81 9.10 -6.34
CA ILE A 40 4.30 9.41 -4.98
C ILE A 40 5.73 8.89 -4.76
N GLU A 41 6.05 7.72 -5.32
CA GLU A 41 7.40 7.12 -5.27
C GLU A 41 8.37 7.75 -6.28
N GLY A 42 7.88 8.62 -7.16
CA GLY A 42 8.70 9.36 -8.14
C GLY A 42 8.78 8.72 -9.53
N TYR A 43 8.01 7.66 -9.80
CA TYR A 43 7.86 7.14 -11.16
C TYR A 43 7.14 8.16 -12.05
N ARG A 44 7.55 8.25 -13.32
CA ARG A 44 6.91 9.12 -14.32
C ARG A 44 5.95 8.29 -15.15
N VAL A 45 4.77 8.01 -14.59
CA VAL A 45 3.70 7.25 -15.24
C VAL A 45 2.58 8.18 -15.73
N THR A 46 1.89 7.77 -16.79
CA THR A 46 0.69 8.45 -17.30
C THR A 46 -0.51 7.52 -17.24
N PRO A 47 -1.76 8.05 -17.20
CA PRO A 47 -2.96 7.22 -17.29
C PRO A 47 -2.95 6.28 -18.49
N GLU A 48 -2.46 6.73 -19.65
CA GLU A 48 -2.39 5.93 -20.88
C GLU A 48 -1.40 4.77 -20.75
N LEU A 49 -0.28 4.96 -20.04
CA LEU A 49 0.65 3.86 -19.75
C LEU A 49 -0.01 2.83 -18.83
N ILE A 50 -0.69 3.27 -17.77
CA ILE A 50 -1.35 2.40 -16.80
C ILE A 50 -2.47 1.60 -17.47
N HIS A 51 -3.27 2.26 -18.31
CA HIS A 51 -4.33 1.63 -19.08
C HIS A 51 -3.79 0.54 -20.03
N ARG A 52 -2.70 0.82 -20.75
CA ARG A 52 -2.05 -0.17 -21.62
C ARG A 52 -1.52 -1.38 -20.85
N VAL A 53 -0.86 -1.14 -19.72
CA VAL A 53 -0.35 -2.19 -18.83
C VAL A 53 -1.48 -3.11 -18.33
N ARG A 54 -2.63 -2.54 -17.97
CA ARG A 54 -3.83 -3.26 -17.54
C ARG A 54 -4.35 -4.18 -18.65
N ASN A 55 -4.40 -3.70 -19.88
CA ASN A 55 -4.93 -4.43 -21.03
C ASN A 55 -3.94 -5.43 -21.66
N ASN A 56 -2.77 -5.64 -21.05
CA ASN A 56 -1.64 -6.40 -21.63
C ASN A 56 -1.17 -5.87 -22.99
N ASP A 57 -1.49 -4.62 -23.33
CA ASP A 57 -1.07 -3.96 -24.56
C ASP A 57 0.19 -3.10 -24.32
N TRP A 58 1.19 -3.74 -23.72
CA TRP A 58 2.45 -3.09 -23.38
C TRP A 58 3.62 -3.94 -23.87
N ASN A 59 4.54 -3.31 -24.58
CA ASN A 59 5.76 -3.94 -25.04
C ASN A 59 7.01 -3.18 -24.50
N PRO A 60 7.81 -3.80 -23.61
CA PRO A 60 9.03 -3.19 -23.08
C PRO A 60 10.06 -2.86 -24.17
N SER A 61 10.07 -3.59 -25.30
CA SER A 61 11.06 -3.37 -26.36
C SER A 61 10.80 -2.12 -27.20
N LEU A 62 9.65 -1.46 -27.03
CA LEU A 62 9.32 -0.19 -27.71
C LEU A 62 9.82 1.05 -26.94
N TYR A 63 10.38 0.87 -25.74
CA TYR A 63 10.89 1.95 -24.91
C TYR A 63 12.42 1.89 -24.86
N GLU A 64 13.07 2.45 -25.89
CA GLU A 64 14.55 2.48 -26.00
C GLU A 64 15.23 3.35 -24.92
N GLN A 65 14.47 4.09 -24.10
CA GLN A 65 15.00 4.87 -22.98
C GLN A 65 14.81 4.14 -21.65
N ASP A 66 15.92 3.85 -20.94
CA ASP A 66 15.96 3.12 -19.66
C ASP A 66 14.89 3.58 -18.65
N HIS A 67 14.68 4.90 -18.52
CA HIS A 67 13.68 5.43 -17.59
C HIS A 67 12.23 5.09 -17.96
N GLN A 68 11.89 5.07 -19.25
CA GLN A 68 10.54 4.71 -19.70
C GLN A 68 10.27 3.22 -19.48
N GLN A 69 11.29 2.38 -19.69
CA GLN A 69 11.22 0.95 -19.39
C GLN A 69 10.99 0.70 -17.89
N LEU A 70 11.74 1.36 -17.00
CA LEU A 70 11.56 1.25 -15.55
C LEU A 70 10.17 1.68 -15.07
N ASN A 71 9.65 2.81 -15.58
CA ASN A 71 8.31 3.29 -15.24
C ASN A 71 7.23 2.29 -15.65
N ALA A 72 7.38 1.68 -16.83
CA ALA A 72 6.41 0.71 -17.33
C ALA A 72 6.47 -0.62 -16.58
N LEU A 73 7.66 -1.10 -16.21
CA LEU A 73 7.83 -2.26 -15.36
C LEU A 73 7.24 -2.04 -13.96
N ALA A 74 7.43 -0.85 -13.39
CA ALA A 74 6.82 -0.48 -12.11
C ALA A 74 5.28 -0.43 -12.21
N ALA A 75 4.73 0.14 -13.28
CA ALA A 75 3.29 0.11 -13.53
C ALA A 75 2.76 -1.32 -13.67
N ARG A 76 3.49 -2.19 -14.38
CA ARG A 76 3.11 -3.60 -14.52
C ARG A 76 3.18 -4.36 -13.20
N GLY A 77 4.20 -4.10 -12.40
CA GLY A 77 4.37 -4.77 -11.11
C GLY A 77 3.28 -4.33 -10.14
N TYR A 78 2.93 -3.05 -10.16
CA TYR A 78 1.80 -2.53 -9.39
C TYR A 78 0.48 -3.22 -9.77
N TYR A 79 0.23 -3.42 -11.06
CA TYR A 79 -0.93 -4.18 -11.53
C TYR A 79 -0.93 -5.64 -11.04
N GLU A 80 0.19 -6.35 -11.16
CA GLU A 80 0.33 -7.74 -10.70
C GLU A 80 0.14 -7.87 -9.18
N ALA A 81 0.70 -6.95 -8.40
CA ALA A 81 0.49 -6.85 -6.96
C ALA A 81 -0.98 -6.55 -6.64
N PHE A 82 -1.59 -5.58 -7.33
CA PHE A 82 -2.99 -5.20 -7.15
C PHE A 82 -3.95 -6.38 -7.39
N GLN A 83 -3.73 -7.19 -8.42
CA GLN A 83 -4.54 -8.41 -8.64
C GLN A 83 -4.41 -9.41 -7.48
N THR A 84 -3.22 -9.52 -6.90
CA THR A 84 -3.01 -10.37 -5.72
C THR A 84 -3.72 -9.79 -4.49
N VAL A 85 -3.62 -8.47 -4.28
CA VAL A 85 -4.35 -7.75 -3.21
C VAL A 85 -5.86 -7.92 -3.36
N LYS A 86 -6.39 -7.86 -4.60
CA LYS A 86 -7.81 -8.14 -4.87
C LYS A 86 -8.20 -9.56 -4.48
N SER A 87 -7.36 -10.57 -4.75
CA SER A 87 -7.62 -11.94 -4.28
C SER A 87 -7.66 -12.04 -2.75
N THR A 88 -6.75 -11.36 -2.06
CA THR A 88 -6.75 -11.26 -0.59
C THR A 88 -8.02 -10.54 -0.09
N LEU A 89 -8.41 -9.47 -0.77
CA LEU A 89 -9.61 -8.71 -0.45
C LEU A 89 -10.89 -9.54 -0.65
N THR A 90 -10.97 -10.37 -1.69
CA THR A 90 -12.09 -11.29 -1.88
C THR A 90 -12.26 -12.22 -0.69
N ARG A 91 -11.16 -12.79 -0.15
CA ARG A 91 -11.20 -13.63 1.06
C ARG A 91 -11.75 -12.87 2.27
N ILE A 92 -11.25 -11.66 2.48
CA ILE A 92 -11.65 -10.76 3.58
C ILE A 92 -13.13 -10.40 3.50
N LEU A 93 -13.62 -10.01 2.33
CA LEU A 93 -15.03 -9.65 2.15
C LEU A 93 -15.96 -10.85 2.30
N ASN A 94 -15.45 -12.08 2.16
CA ASN A 94 -16.16 -13.33 2.44
C ASN A 94 -15.98 -13.83 3.89
N GLY A 95 -15.41 -13.00 4.77
CA GLY A 95 -15.38 -13.25 6.22
C GLY A 95 -14.11 -13.89 6.77
N GLU A 96 -13.06 -14.06 5.96
CA GLU A 96 -11.76 -14.48 6.49
C GLU A 96 -11.09 -13.36 7.33
N SER A 97 -10.25 -13.76 8.30
CA SER A 97 -9.56 -12.82 9.20
C SER A 97 -8.65 -11.87 8.42
N PRO A 98 -8.87 -10.54 8.46
CA PRO A 98 -8.11 -9.62 7.61
C PRO A 98 -6.64 -9.54 7.93
N GLY A 99 -6.28 -9.55 9.22
CA GLY A 99 -4.88 -9.58 9.64
C GLY A 99 -4.16 -10.85 9.21
N GLN A 100 -4.86 -12.00 9.26
CA GLN A 100 -4.29 -13.28 8.81
C GLN A 100 -4.11 -13.29 7.28
N CYS A 101 -5.11 -12.86 6.52
CA CYS A 101 -5.02 -12.80 5.06
C CYS A 101 -3.83 -11.94 4.59
N VAL A 102 -3.60 -10.79 5.22
CA VAL A 102 -2.41 -9.96 4.91
C VAL A 102 -1.12 -10.67 5.33
N THR A 103 -1.10 -11.33 6.50
CA THR A 103 0.07 -12.09 6.96
C THR A 103 0.47 -13.17 5.93
N ASP A 104 -0.50 -13.90 5.40
CA ASP A 104 -0.28 -14.97 4.42
C ASP A 104 0.22 -14.41 3.07
N ASP A 105 -0.36 -13.30 2.61
CA ASP A 105 -0.20 -12.85 1.22
C ASP A 105 0.84 -11.72 1.03
N LEU A 106 1.32 -11.05 2.09
CA LEU A 106 2.17 -9.86 1.97
C LEU A 106 3.49 -10.12 1.22
N SER A 107 4.12 -11.28 1.44
CA SER A 107 5.33 -11.66 0.71
C SER A 107 5.06 -11.81 -0.80
N LYS A 108 3.90 -12.36 -1.16
CA LYS A 108 3.45 -12.51 -2.55
C LYS A 108 3.13 -11.15 -3.17
N TRP A 109 2.51 -10.21 -2.43
CA TRP A 109 2.27 -8.85 -2.90
C TRP A 109 3.59 -8.17 -3.28
N TYR A 110 4.60 -8.26 -2.42
CA TYR A 110 5.93 -7.71 -2.67
C TYR A 110 6.61 -8.35 -3.87
N GLN A 111 6.58 -9.69 -3.97
CA GLN A 111 7.15 -10.41 -5.12
C GLN A 111 6.49 -9.98 -6.43
N GLN A 112 5.16 -9.86 -6.49
CA GLN A 112 4.44 -9.43 -7.69
C GLN A 112 4.71 -7.96 -8.04
N LEU A 113 4.93 -7.11 -7.04
CA LEU A 113 5.29 -5.70 -7.25
C LEU A 113 6.58 -5.53 -8.06
N PHE A 114 7.50 -6.48 -7.97
CA PHE A 114 8.80 -6.45 -8.65
C PHE A 114 9.00 -7.58 -9.66
N ALA A 115 8.03 -8.48 -9.84
CA ALA A 115 8.11 -9.61 -10.75
C ALA A 115 8.43 -9.20 -12.21
N PRO A 116 7.88 -8.10 -12.76
CA PRO A 116 8.29 -7.65 -14.09
C PRO A 116 9.76 -7.24 -14.16
N SER A 117 10.27 -6.54 -13.16
CA SER A 117 11.68 -6.14 -13.08
C SER A 117 12.61 -7.36 -12.96
N ALA A 118 12.19 -8.39 -12.22
CA ALA A 118 12.92 -9.65 -12.13
C ALA A 118 12.93 -10.41 -13.47
N ARG A 119 11.78 -10.50 -14.15
CA ARG A 119 11.69 -11.13 -15.49
C ARG A 119 12.51 -10.37 -16.55
N ALA A 120 12.67 -9.07 -16.38
CA ALA A 120 13.53 -8.23 -17.22
C ALA A 120 15.02 -8.26 -16.83
N ASN A 121 15.41 -9.08 -15.84
CA ASN A 121 16.77 -9.17 -15.29
C ASN A 121 17.32 -7.84 -14.72
N ILE A 122 16.43 -6.92 -14.30
CA ILE A 122 16.82 -5.67 -13.64
C ILE A 122 17.06 -5.91 -12.14
N LEU A 123 16.31 -6.83 -11.55
CA LEU A 123 16.46 -7.25 -10.16
C LEU A 123 16.71 -8.76 -10.11
N SER A 124 17.51 -9.22 -9.14
CA SER A 124 17.64 -10.64 -8.91
C SER A 124 16.40 -11.15 -8.18
N PRO A 125 15.81 -12.29 -8.58
CA PRO A 125 14.71 -12.91 -7.81
C PRO A 125 15.06 -13.18 -6.35
N ILE A 126 16.36 -13.39 -6.04
CA ILE A 126 16.81 -13.60 -4.67
C ILE A 126 16.67 -12.34 -3.80
N ASP A 127 16.73 -11.14 -4.41
CA ASP A 127 16.54 -9.87 -3.72
C ASP A 127 15.07 -9.64 -3.31
N LEU A 128 14.16 -10.47 -3.85
CA LEU A 128 12.72 -10.43 -3.53
C LEU A 128 12.33 -11.42 -2.44
N VAL A 129 13.29 -12.19 -1.90
CA VAL A 129 13.05 -13.19 -0.85
C VAL A 129 13.38 -12.58 0.51
N GLY A 130 12.39 -12.57 1.41
CA GLY A 130 12.55 -12.09 2.77
C GLY A 130 12.61 -10.56 2.88
N TYR A 131 13.21 -10.09 3.97
CA TYR A 131 13.36 -8.67 4.27
C TYR A 131 14.73 -8.13 3.86
N ARG A 132 14.89 -6.81 3.88
CA ARG A 132 16.14 -6.16 3.49
C ARG A 132 17.32 -6.65 4.33
N ASN A 133 18.46 -6.83 3.65
CA ASN A 133 19.72 -7.26 4.25
C ASN A 133 20.72 -6.11 4.45
N ASP A 134 20.29 -4.87 4.22
CA ASP A 134 21.10 -3.67 4.41
C ASP A 134 20.29 -2.53 5.05
N ARG A 135 20.97 -1.46 5.43
CA ARG A 135 20.38 -0.22 5.94
C ARG A 135 19.71 0.53 4.81
N VAL A 136 18.61 1.17 5.16
CA VAL A 136 17.84 2.04 4.26
C VAL A 136 17.57 3.37 4.96
N TYR A 137 17.45 4.42 4.16
CA TYR A 137 17.10 5.76 4.63
C TYR A 137 15.83 6.20 3.91
N ILE A 138 14.85 6.66 4.68
CA ILE A 138 13.62 7.19 4.11
C ILE A 138 13.90 8.64 3.67
N ARG A 139 13.77 8.90 2.37
CA ARG A 139 14.07 10.22 1.81
C ARG A 139 13.15 11.27 2.43
N ASN A 140 13.73 12.40 2.86
CA ASN A 140 13.05 13.50 3.55
C ASN A 140 12.42 13.11 4.90
N SER A 141 12.92 12.04 5.52
CA SER A 141 12.51 11.63 6.85
C SER A 141 13.62 11.86 7.87
N ARG A 142 13.25 12.27 9.08
CA ARG A 142 14.14 12.24 10.24
C ARG A 142 14.16 10.87 10.93
N HIS A 143 13.22 10.00 10.58
CA HIS A 143 13.12 8.64 11.10
C HIS A 143 14.21 7.74 10.51
N ALA A 144 14.83 6.95 11.38
CA ALA A 144 15.73 5.88 10.98
C ALA A 144 15.02 4.53 11.23
N PRO A 145 14.74 3.75 10.18
CA PRO A 145 14.12 2.44 10.34
C PRO A 145 14.93 1.50 11.25
N PRO A 146 14.29 0.51 11.89
CA PRO A 146 14.98 -0.50 12.69
C PRO A 146 16.18 -1.13 11.97
N PRO A 147 17.23 -1.57 12.68
CA PRO A 147 18.32 -2.30 12.05
C PRO A 147 17.83 -3.63 11.46
N LYS A 148 18.53 -4.16 10.45
CA LYS A 148 18.09 -5.38 9.73
C LYS A 148 17.96 -6.60 10.66
N GLU A 149 18.77 -6.63 11.72
CA GLU A 149 18.79 -7.68 12.73
C GLU A 149 17.49 -7.74 13.56
N ALA A 150 16.75 -6.63 13.64
CA ALA A 150 15.48 -6.54 14.37
C ALA A 150 14.25 -6.74 13.47
N LEU A 151 14.42 -6.88 12.15
CA LEU A 151 13.29 -6.89 11.21
C LEU A 151 12.37 -8.09 11.39
N LEU A 152 12.91 -9.27 11.70
CA LEU A 152 12.09 -10.46 11.93
C LEU A 152 11.15 -10.25 13.11
N ASP A 153 11.70 -9.85 14.27
CA ASP A 153 10.91 -9.58 15.48
C ASP A 153 9.90 -8.44 15.27
N CYS A 154 10.32 -7.35 14.61
CA CYS A 154 9.42 -6.24 14.29
C CYS A 154 8.25 -6.67 13.40
N MET A 155 8.52 -7.48 12.37
CA MET A 155 7.49 -7.94 11.45
C MET A 155 6.58 -9.00 12.07
N GLU A 156 7.11 -9.88 12.91
CA GLU A 156 6.30 -10.82 13.70
C GLU A 156 5.32 -10.06 14.59
N MET A 157 5.82 -9.08 15.37
CA MET A 157 4.97 -8.23 16.21
C MET A 157 3.95 -7.42 15.40
N PHE A 158 4.35 -6.92 14.22
CA PHE A 158 3.45 -6.23 13.31
C PHE A 158 2.27 -7.13 12.89
N PHE A 159 2.53 -8.38 12.51
CA PHE A 159 1.47 -9.31 12.13
C PHE A 159 0.58 -9.68 13.31
N THR A 160 1.14 -9.92 14.50
CA THR A 160 0.35 -10.12 15.73
C THR A 160 -0.59 -8.96 15.98
N CYS A 161 -0.08 -7.72 15.95
CA CYS A 161 -0.90 -6.52 16.13
C CYS A 161 -2.01 -6.41 15.07
N LEU A 162 -1.72 -6.77 13.82
CA LEU A 162 -2.69 -6.73 12.73
C LEU A 162 -3.79 -7.79 12.87
N GLN A 163 -3.47 -8.96 13.44
CA GLN A 163 -4.42 -10.05 13.68
C GLN A 163 -5.30 -9.79 14.91
N GLU A 164 -4.73 -9.23 15.98
CA GLU A 164 -5.41 -9.01 17.25
C GLU A 164 -6.26 -7.73 17.29
N GLU A 165 -5.94 -6.72 16.48
CA GLU A 165 -6.72 -5.48 16.49
C GLU A 165 -8.10 -5.69 15.85
N GLU A 166 -9.16 -5.51 16.64
CA GLU A 166 -10.53 -5.69 16.18
C GLU A 166 -11.01 -4.53 15.29
N SER A 167 -10.61 -3.29 15.59
CA SER A 167 -11.10 -2.09 14.90
C SER A 167 -10.49 -1.95 13.50
N PRO A 168 -11.30 -1.97 12.43
CA PRO A 168 -10.77 -1.85 11.06
C PRO A 168 -10.07 -0.52 10.79
N SER A 169 -10.53 0.59 11.39
CA SER A 169 -9.88 1.90 11.23
C SER A 169 -8.52 1.95 11.92
N VAL A 170 -8.41 1.32 13.10
CA VAL A 170 -7.12 1.20 13.81
C VAL A 170 -6.17 0.30 13.01
N ARG A 171 -6.64 -0.86 12.54
CA ARG A 171 -5.85 -1.73 11.64
C ARG A 171 -5.37 -0.99 10.40
N ALA A 172 -6.21 -0.17 9.79
CA ALA A 172 -5.85 0.59 8.60
C ALA A 172 -4.78 1.65 8.88
N VAL A 173 -5.04 2.53 9.84
CA VAL A 173 -4.16 3.67 10.14
C VAL A 173 -2.84 3.18 10.75
N LEU A 174 -2.90 2.34 11.78
CA LEU A 174 -1.70 1.85 12.44
C LEU A 174 -0.99 0.77 11.61
N GLY A 175 -1.72 -0.07 10.88
CA GLY A 175 -1.10 -1.06 9.98
C GLY A 175 -0.26 -0.40 8.90
N HIS A 176 -0.78 0.65 8.25
CA HIS A 176 0.01 1.46 7.32
C HIS A 176 1.22 2.09 8.02
N TYR A 177 0.97 2.84 9.11
CA TYR A 177 1.99 3.60 9.81
C TYR A 177 3.14 2.73 10.31
N ILE A 178 2.84 1.66 11.04
CA ILE A 178 3.84 0.75 11.62
C ILE A 178 4.64 0.07 10.51
N PHE A 179 3.99 -0.35 9.41
CA PHE A 179 4.71 -0.96 8.29
C PHE A 179 5.72 0.00 7.65
N VAL A 180 5.34 1.27 7.44
CA VAL A 180 6.25 2.31 6.93
C VAL A 180 7.38 2.59 7.92
N PHE A 181 7.09 2.60 9.22
CA PHE A 181 8.07 2.78 10.29
C PHE A 181 9.12 1.67 10.32
N ILE A 182 8.71 0.40 10.19
CA ILE A 182 9.60 -0.76 10.14
C ILE A 182 10.44 -0.74 8.85
N HIS A 183 9.83 -0.36 7.73
CA HIS A 183 10.45 -0.26 6.42
C HIS A 183 11.19 -1.57 6.02
N PRO A 184 10.47 -2.71 5.93
CA PRO A 184 11.09 -4.04 5.88
C PRO A 184 11.78 -4.38 4.56
N PHE A 185 11.50 -3.67 3.46
CA PHE A 185 12.04 -3.98 2.13
C PHE A 185 13.03 -2.91 1.64
N MET A 186 13.83 -3.26 0.62
CA MET A 186 14.78 -2.32 0.00
C MET A 186 14.06 -1.21 -0.79
N ASP A 187 12.91 -1.53 -1.40
CA ASP A 187 12.02 -0.61 -2.10
C ASP A 187 10.57 -1.13 -1.97
N GLY A 188 9.58 -0.33 -2.34
CA GLY A 188 8.18 -0.73 -2.43
C GLY A 188 7.37 -0.56 -1.15
N ASN A 189 8.01 -0.17 -0.03
CA ASN A 189 7.37 -0.05 1.27
C ASN A 189 6.15 0.87 1.25
N GLY A 190 6.23 2.04 0.61
CA GLY A 190 5.10 2.97 0.50
C GLY A 190 3.92 2.40 -0.29
N ARG A 191 4.20 1.67 -1.38
CA ARG A 191 3.17 1.03 -2.23
C ARG A 191 2.46 -0.09 -1.48
N ILE A 192 3.22 -0.95 -0.79
CA ILE A 192 2.66 -2.03 0.04
C ILE A 192 1.89 -1.45 1.24
N ALA A 193 2.39 -0.39 1.88
CA ALA A 193 1.69 0.27 2.99
C ALA A 193 0.31 0.80 2.56
N ARG A 194 0.20 1.39 1.37
CA ARG A 194 -1.09 1.86 0.82
C ARG A 194 -2.03 0.70 0.46
N PHE A 195 -1.51 -0.45 0.03
CA PHE A 195 -2.33 -1.67 -0.08
C PHE A 195 -2.82 -2.15 1.29
N ILE A 196 -1.94 -2.23 2.31
CA ILE A 196 -2.33 -2.60 3.68
C ILE A 196 -3.42 -1.67 4.21
N LEU A 197 -3.24 -0.35 4.07
CA LEU A 197 -4.23 0.66 4.43
C LEU A 197 -5.60 0.31 3.85
N ASN A 198 -5.66 0.15 2.52
CA ASN A 198 -6.92 -0.05 1.82
C ASN A 198 -7.54 -1.43 2.07
N THR A 199 -6.74 -2.48 2.22
CA THR A 199 -7.24 -3.81 2.59
C THR A 199 -7.88 -3.79 3.98
N MET A 200 -7.28 -3.07 4.94
CA MET A 200 -7.84 -2.94 6.29
C MET A 200 -9.06 -2.01 6.32
N LEU A 201 -9.08 -0.91 5.55
CA LEU A 201 -10.27 -0.08 5.37
C LEU A 201 -11.44 -0.91 4.82
N ALA A 202 -11.19 -1.68 3.75
CA ALA A 202 -12.20 -2.52 3.14
C ALA A 202 -12.78 -3.57 4.11
N SER A 203 -11.95 -4.07 5.04
CA SER A 203 -12.40 -5.02 6.06
C SER A 203 -13.41 -4.44 7.07
N GLY A 204 -13.56 -3.12 7.11
CA GLY A 204 -14.60 -2.42 7.87
C GLY A 204 -15.74 -1.88 7.00
N GLY A 205 -15.70 -2.11 5.68
CA GLY A 205 -16.64 -1.54 4.72
C GLY A 205 -16.39 -0.06 4.36
N TYR A 206 -15.24 0.50 4.77
CA TYR A 206 -14.83 1.83 4.31
C TYR A 206 -14.49 1.77 2.81
N PRO A 207 -14.62 2.88 2.06
CA PRO A 207 -14.27 2.89 0.64
C PRO A 207 -12.75 2.75 0.42
N TRP A 208 -12.38 2.20 -0.73
CA TRP A 208 -10.99 2.23 -1.20
C TRP A 208 -10.53 3.67 -1.36
N THR A 209 -9.48 4.04 -0.63
CA THR A 209 -9.01 5.42 -0.48
C THR A 209 -7.69 5.61 -1.23
N VAL A 210 -7.68 6.51 -2.21
CA VAL A 210 -6.49 6.85 -2.99
C VAL A 210 -5.80 8.06 -2.38
N VAL A 211 -4.58 7.88 -1.89
CA VAL A 211 -3.72 8.99 -1.45
C VAL A 211 -3.26 9.76 -2.68
N GLN A 212 -3.60 11.04 -2.80
CA GLN A 212 -3.38 11.79 -4.02
C GLN A 212 -1.94 12.31 -4.12
N VAL A 213 -1.33 12.19 -5.29
CA VAL A 213 0.02 12.71 -5.55
C VAL A 213 0.10 14.22 -5.36
N SER A 214 -0.99 14.95 -5.66
CA SER A 214 -1.12 16.39 -5.38
C SER A 214 -0.98 16.73 -3.90
N ARG A 215 -1.34 15.79 -3.02
CA ARG A 215 -1.25 15.91 -1.55
C ARG A 215 -0.04 15.17 -0.97
N ARG A 216 0.90 14.70 -1.80
CA ARG A 216 2.13 14.00 -1.36
C ARG A 216 2.87 14.69 -0.22
N LYS A 217 2.98 16.02 -0.27
CA LYS A 217 3.66 16.78 0.80
C LYS A 217 2.92 16.67 2.13
N GLN A 218 1.59 16.72 2.12
CA GLN A 218 0.76 16.59 3.32
C GLN A 218 0.84 15.17 3.88
N TYR A 219 0.77 14.15 3.02
CA TYR A 219 0.96 12.74 3.37
C TYR A 219 2.32 12.47 4.04
N ILE A 220 3.41 12.95 3.45
CA ILE A 220 4.76 12.75 4.03
C ILE A 220 4.88 13.52 5.35
N ASN A 221 4.40 14.76 5.41
CA ASN A 221 4.47 15.56 6.62
C ASN A 221 3.67 14.96 7.79
N SER A 222 2.52 14.32 7.52
CA SER A 222 1.73 13.68 8.57
C SER A 222 2.39 12.41 9.11
N LEU A 223 3.06 11.64 8.25
CA LEU A 223 3.91 10.52 8.69
C LEU A 223 5.11 11.01 9.50
N GLU A 224 5.80 12.06 9.06
CA GLU A 224 6.93 12.66 9.79
C GLU A 224 6.54 13.18 11.17
N ALA A 225 5.40 13.87 11.28
CA ALA A 225 4.87 14.34 12.56
C ALA A 225 4.56 13.16 13.50
N THR A 226 4.10 12.04 12.95
CA THR A 226 3.86 10.83 13.76
C THR A 226 5.18 10.21 14.24
N HIS A 227 6.18 10.08 13.35
CA HIS A 227 7.46 9.47 13.70
C HIS A 227 8.27 10.28 14.73
N VAL A 228 8.21 11.61 14.66
CA VAL A 228 9.09 12.48 15.46
C VAL A 228 8.39 13.09 16.65
N ASP A 229 7.11 13.44 16.50
CA ASP A 229 6.36 14.20 17.51
C ASP A 229 5.23 13.34 18.14
N ASP A 230 5.22 12.03 17.90
CA ASP A 230 4.22 11.06 18.39
C ASP A 230 2.76 11.42 18.01
N ASN A 231 2.60 12.19 16.94
CA ASN A 231 1.35 12.80 16.52
C ASN A 231 0.62 11.96 15.45
N ILE A 232 0.03 10.84 15.86
CA ILE A 232 -0.80 10.00 14.97
C ILE A 232 -2.07 10.71 14.47
N GLU A 233 -2.51 11.74 15.20
CA GLU A 233 -3.67 12.56 14.89
C GLU A 233 -3.56 13.14 13.47
N SER A 234 -2.39 13.67 13.12
CA SER A 234 -2.15 14.26 11.80
C SER A 234 -2.30 13.26 10.66
N PHE A 235 -1.80 12.03 10.84
CA PHE A 235 -1.94 10.99 9.82
C PHE A 235 -3.37 10.45 9.76
N THR A 236 -4.02 10.30 10.91
CA THR A 236 -5.43 9.87 10.99
C THR A 236 -6.35 10.82 10.24
N ASP A 237 -6.25 12.13 10.49
CA ASP A 237 -7.07 13.15 9.83
C ASP A 237 -6.79 13.20 8.33
N PHE A 238 -5.53 13.06 7.93
CA PHE A 238 -5.17 13.01 6.52
C PHE A 238 -5.87 11.87 5.78
N ILE A 239 -5.94 10.67 6.37
CA ILE A 239 -6.65 9.53 5.78
C ILE A 239 -8.16 9.79 5.73
N ILE A 240 -8.76 10.39 6.77
CA ILE A 240 -10.18 10.75 6.77
C ILE A 240 -10.51 11.75 5.65
N ASP A 241 -9.64 12.72 5.43
CA ASP A 241 -9.78 13.70 4.35
C ASP A 241 -9.71 13.03 2.98
N GLU A 242 -8.72 12.16 2.75
CA GLU A 242 -8.61 11.44 1.46
C GLU A 242 -9.82 10.54 1.20
N MET A 243 -10.30 9.85 2.24
CA MET A 243 -11.51 9.03 2.16
C MET A 243 -12.73 9.88 1.78
N SER A 244 -12.86 11.07 2.35
CA SER A 244 -13.95 12.01 2.05
C SER A 244 -13.86 12.61 0.64
N LEU A 245 -12.65 12.83 0.13
CA LEU A 245 -12.44 13.31 -1.24
C LEU A 245 -12.81 12.25 -2.28
N GLY A 246 -12.41 10.99 -2.05
CA GLY A 246 -12.74 9.87 -2.93
C GLY A 246 -14.23 9.63 -3.07
N GLN A 247 -15.01 9.89 -2.02
CA GLN A 247 -16.48 9.78 -2.07
C GLN A 247 -17.17 10.92 -2.86
N LYS A 248 -16.54 12.11 -2.97
CA LYS A 248 -17.09 13.26 -3.68
C LYS A 248 -16.84 13.22 -5.19
N HIS A 249 -15.83 12.45 -5.61
CA HIS A 249 -15.39 12.33 -7.00
C HIS A 249 -15.14 10.84 -7.33
N PRO A 250 -16.21 10.02 -7.42
CA PRO A 250 -16.10 8.57 -7.67
C PRO A 250 -15.60 8.23 -9.08
#